data_AF-A0AAQ0H2B1-F1
#
_entry.id   AF-A0AAQ0H2B1-F1
#
_cell.length_a   1.000
_cell.length_b   1.000
_cell.length_c   1.000
_cell.angle_alpha   90.00
_cell.angle_beta   90.00
_cell.angle_gamma   90.00
#
_symmetry.space_group_name_H-M   'P 1'
#
loop_
_entity.id
_entity.type
_entity.pdbx_description
1 polymer ?
#
loop_
_entity_poly.entity_id
_entity_poly.type
_entity_poly.pdbx_seq_one_letter_code
_entity_poly.pdbx_strand_id
1 'polypeptide(L)'
;MYAQALRYTAMFHAKPFAEALLVYREGGTYTILSPGEDHHGCYVSATLPLDPPRRVQFTSLPSTDWSDDVATHVLGFAPDTGGFTQELHLPGEPVPRVQHGFAAPVDGPRSIDTTRGWSILRTEHAAAFDRARGLAGAAAR
;
A
#
# COMPACT_ATOMS: atom_id res chain seq x y z
N MET A 1 -1.93 -8.19 -13.56
CA MET A 1 -2.27 -7.80 -12.18
C MET A 1 -1.03 -7.85 -11.29
N TYR A 2 -0.92 -6.97 -10.29
CA TYR A 2 0.18 -6.98 -9.30
C TYR A 2 -0.36 -6.84 -7.89
N ALA A 3 0.37 -7.32 -6.89
CA ALA A 3 0.06 -7.05 -5.50
C ALA A 3 1.31 -7.09 -4.63
N GLN A 4 1.28 -6.39 -3.51
CA GLN A 4 2.35 -6.41 -2.51
C GLN A 4 1.80 -6.21 -1.10
N ALA A 5 2.35 -6.95 -0.15
CA ALA A 5 2.11 -6.77 1.26
C ALA A 5 2.99 -5.62 1.78
N LEU A 6 2.40 -4.73 2.56
CA LEU A 6 3.06 -3.61 3.21
C LEU A 6 3.14 -3.85 4.71
N ARG A 7 4.25 -3.47 5.31
CA ARG A 7 4.50 -3.41 6.76
C ARG A 7 5.01 -2.02 7.10
N TYR A 8 4.17 -1.19 7.71
CA TYR A 8 4.56 0.14 8.19
C TYR A 8 5.38 0.02 9.48
N THR A 9 6.43 0.83 9.59
CA THR A 9 7.27 0.96 10.80
C THR A 9 7.23 2.36 11.38
N ALA A 10 6.85 3.36 10.59
CA ALA A 10 6.45 4.68 11.07
C ALA A 10 5.12 5.08 10.41
N MET A 11 4.15 5.43 11.27
CA MET A 11 2.80 5.84 10.89
C MET A 11 2.49 7.19 11.51
N PHE A 12 1.61 7.97 10.88
CA PHE A 12 1.03 9.14 11.54
C PHE A 12 -0.09 8.70 12.48
N HIS A 13 -0.30 9.44 13.57
CA HIS A 13 -1.12 9.04 14.73
C HIS A 13 -2.55 8.53 14.41
N ALA A 14 -3.15 8.98 13.30
CA ALA A 14 -4.52 8.62 12.96
C ALA A 14 -4.66 7.31 12.15
N LYS A 15 -3.58 6.67 11.69
CA LYS A 15 -3.66 5.36 10.99
C LYS A 15 -3.06 4.24 11.85
N PRO A 16 -3.88 3.36 12.47
CA PRO A 16 -3.38 2.39 13.45
C PRO A 16 -2.91 1.06 12.83
N PHE A 17 -2.92 0.91 11.50
CA PHE A 17 -2.71 -0.38 10.85
C PHE A 17 -1.30 -0.56 10.30
N ALA A 18 -0.53 -1.39 11.00
CA ALA A 18 0.85 -1.67 10.64
C ALA A 18 0.99 -2.58 9.41
N GLU A 19 -0.07 -3.28 8.96
CA GLU A 19 -0.05 -4.13 7.77
C GLU A 19 -1.13 -3.67 6.77
N ALA A 20 -0.83 -3.73 5.48
CA ALA A 20 -1.80 -3.52 4.42
C ALA A 20 -1.48 -4.39 3.18
N LEU A 21 -2.49 -4.71 2.38
CA LEU A 21 -2.33 -5.36 1.08
C LEU A 21 -2.63 -4.35 -0.01
N LEU A 22 -1.66 -4.06 -0.88
CA LEU A 22 -1.84 -3.17 -2.02
C LEU A 22 -1.98 -3.99 -3.30
N VAL A 23 -3.13 -3.84 -3.97
CA VAL A 23 -3.55 -4.62 -5.14
C VAL A 23 -3.71 -3.70 -6.34
N TYR A 24 -2.98 -3.97 -7.43
CA TYR A 24 -3.03 -3.24 -8.69
C TYR A 24 -3.75 -4.06 -9.75
N ARG A 25 -4.74 -3.47 -10.40
CA ARG A 25 -5.53 -4.12 -11.45
C ARG A 25 -5.19 -3.57 -12.82
N GLU A 26 -5.53 -4.35 -13.83
CA GLU A 26 -5.56 -3.88 -15.21
C GLU A 26 -6.60 -2.77 -15.34
N GLY A 27 -6.32 -1.78 -16.20
CA GLY A 27 -7.14 -0.58 -16.31
C GLY A 27 -6.81 0.53 -15.31
N GLY A 28 -5.71 0.40 -14.55
CA GLY A 28 -5.18 1.51 -13.74
C GLY A 28 -5.90 1.73 -12.41
N THR A 29 -6.65 0.74 -11.91
CA THR A 29 -7.31 0.81 -10.59
C THR A 29 -6.52 0.07 -9.52
N TYR A 30 -6.68 0.48 -8.27
CA TYR A 30 -6.10 -0.21 -7.14
C TYR A 30 -7.09 -0.36 -5.99
N THR A 31 -6.78 -1.32 -5.12
CA THR A 31 -7.34 -1.41 -3.78
C THR A 31 -6.19 -1.54 -2.79
N ILE A 32 -6.21 -0.78 -1.70
CA ILE A 32 -5.40 -1.06 -0.52
C ILE A 32 -6.31 -1.48 0.63
N LEU A 33 -6.00 -2.61 1.25
CA LEU A 33 -6.78 -3.19 2.34
C LEU A 33 -5.95 -3.23 3.61
N SER A 34 -6.57 -2.87 4.73
CA SER A 34 -6.04 -2.97 6.09
C SER A 34 -7.15 -3.43 7.05
N PRO A 35 -6.86 -3.78 8.31
CA PRO A 35 -7.92 -4.14 9.26
C PRO A 35 -9.02 -3.06 9.33
N GLY A 36 -10.22 -3.37 8.84
CA GLY A 36 -11.38 -2.49 8.95
C GLY A 36 -11.48 -1.35 7.92
N GLU A 37 -10.50 -1.19 7.03
CA GLU A 37 -10.49 -0.14 6.01
C GLU A 37 -10.03 -0.67 4.66
N ASP A 38 -10.84 -0.41 3.64
CA ASP A 38 -10.53 -0.64 2.23
C ASP A 38 -10.59 0.69 1.49
N HIS A 39 -9.52 1.03 0.78
CA HIS A 39 -9.48 2.22 -0.07
C HIS A 39 -9.32 1.82 -1.53
N HIS A 40 -10.16 2.42 -2.38
CA HIS A 40 -10.21 2.17 -3.81
C HIS A 40 -9.86 3.43 -4.57
N GLY A 41 -9.27 3.28 -5.76
CA GLY A 41 -8.99 4.42 -6.61
C GLY A 41 -8.23 4.07 -7.87
N CYS A 42 -7.60 5.08 -8.43
CA CYS A 42 -6.76 4.95 -9.62
C CYS A 42 -5.29 5.15 -9.27
N TYR A 43 -4.40 4.51 -10.02
CA TYR A 43 -2.96 4.71 -9.90
C TYR A 43 -2.34 5.12 -11.23
N VAL A 44 -1.25 5.87 -11.14
CA VAL A 44 -0.39 6.25 -12.26
C VAL A 44 1.04 5.87 -11.91
N SER A 45 1.69 5.15 -12.81
CA SER A 45 3.08 4.72 -12.69
C SER A 45 3.78 4.90 -14.02
N ALA A 46 5.04 5.33 -14.00
CA ALA A 46 5.87 5.44 -15.20
C ALA A 46 6.32 4.06 -15.74
N THR A 47 6.35 3.06 -14.86
CA THR A 47 6.68 1.65 -15.16
C THR A 47 5.56 0.72 -14.71
N LEU A 48 5.68 -0.58 -14.99
CA LEU A 48 4.83 -1.57 -14.35
C LEU A 48 5.01 -1.47 -12.81
N PRO A 49 3.96 -1.60 -11.97
CA PRO A 49 4.01 -1.27 -10.53
C PRO A 49 5.11 -1.92 -9.68
N LEU A 50 5.69 -3.04 -10.14
CA LEU A 50 6.78 -3.75 -9.48
C LEU A 50 8.15 -3.54 -10.15
N ASP A 51 8.21 -2.87 -11.29
CA ASP A 51 9.44 -2.63 -12.07
C ASP A 51 10.09 -1.29 -11.68
N PRO A 52 11.43 -1.23 -11.54
CA PRO A 52 12.13 0.02 -11.26
C PRO A 52 12.10 0.99 -12.46
N PRO A 53 12.02 2.32 -12.26
CA PRO A 53 11.84 3.03 -10.97
C PRO A 53 10.42 2.93 -10.42
N ARG A 54 10.29 2.63 -9.12
CA ARG A 54 9.00 2.34 -8.48
C ARG A 54 8.43 3.55 -7.73
N ARG A 55 8.11 4.63 -8.45
CA ARG A 55 7.32 5.74 -7.90
C ARG A 55 5.92 5.69 -8.48
N VAL A 56 4.93 5.50 -7.63
CA VAL A 56 3.52 5.35 -8.02
C VAL A 56 2.69 6.39 -7.29
N GLN A 57 1.87 7.11 -8.05
CA GLN A 57 0.85 8.00 -7.52
C GLN A 57 -0.49 7.28 -7.50
N PHE A 58 -1.22 7.43 -6.41
CA PHE A 58 -2.56 6.89 -6.21
C PHE A 58 -3.51 8.04 -5.90
N THR A 59 -4.67 8.03 -6.53
CA THR A 59 -5.78 8.91 -6.19
C THR A 59 -6.90 8.04 -5.66
N SER A 60 -7.12 8.09 -4.35
CA SER A 60 -8.21 7.40 -3.67
C SER A 60 -9.53 8.12 -3.95
N LEU A 61 -10.59 7.34 -4.17
CA LEU A 61 -11.97 7.84 -4.20
C LEU A 61 -12.36 8.43 -2.84
N PRO A 62 -13.38 9.31 -2.76
CA PRO A 62 -13.88 9.83 -1.49
C PRO A 62 -14.15 8.76 -0.43
N SER A 63 -13.76 9.04 0.81
CA SER A 63 -14.08 8.20 1.97
C SER A 63 -14.16 9.01 3.26
N THR A 64 -14.78 8.45 4.29
CA THR A 64 -14.91 9.07 5.61
C THR A 64 -13.56 9.39 6.25
N ASP A 65 -12.51 8.65 5.89
CA ASP A 65 -11.15 8.85 6.43
C ASP A 65 -10.53 10.18 5.95
N TRP A 66 -11.10 10.75 4.89
CA TRP A 66 -10.67 12.00 4.27
C TRP A 66 -11.81 13.02 4.16
N SER A 67 -12.80 12.93 5.07
CA SER A 67 -13.94 13.85 5.10
C SER A 67 -14.74 13.88 3.79
N ASP A 68 -14.95 12.69 3.21
CA ASP A 68 -15.66 12.48 1.96
C ASP A 68 -15.05 13.23 0.76
N ASP A 69 -13.72 13.44 0.79
CA ASP A 69 -12.93 14.00 -0.31
C ASP A 69 -11.87 12.99 -0.80
N VAL A 70 -11.28 13.27 -1.97
CA VAL A 70 -10.21 12.47 -2.55
C VAL A 70 -8.92 12.61 -1.75
N ALA A 71 -8.13 11.54 -1.71
CA ALA A 71 -6.78 11.57 -1.16
C ALA A 71 -5.75 11.18 -2.22
N THR A 72 -4.63 11.90 -2.26
CA THR A 72 -3.50 11.50 -3.10
C THR A 72 -2.42 10.85 -2.25
N HIS A 73 -2.04 9.63 -2.60
CA HIS A 73 -0.88 8.96 -2.04
C HIS A 73 0.25 8.90 -3.06
N VAL A 74 1.46 9.25 -2.67
CA VAL A 74 2.66 9.03 -3.49
C VAL A 74 3.55 8.06 -2.77
N LEU A 75 3.78 6.89 -3.36
CA LEU A 75 4.66 5.86 -2.79
C LEU A 75 5.92 5.71 -3.65
N GLY A 76 7.07 5.68 -2.97
CA GLY A 76 8.36 5.33 -3.57
C GLY A 76 8.86 4.01 -2.96
N PHE A 77 9.20 3.04 -3.80
CA PHE A 77 9.72 1.74 -3.37
C PHE A 77 11.19 1.57 -3.75
N ALA A 78 11.98 1.05 -2.81
CA ALA A 78 13.37 0.64 -2.99
C ALA A 78 13.43 -0.90 -3.09
N PRO A 79 13.44 -1.48 -4.31
CA PRO A 79 13.32 -2.93 -4.48
C PRO A 79 14.46 -3.72 -3.84
N ASP A 80 15.67 -3.16 -3.80
CA ASP A 80 16.86 -3.83 -3.26
C ASP A 80 16.78 -4.08 -1.74
N THR A 81 16.10 -3.18 -1.02
CA THR A 81 15.96 -3.25 0.44
C THR A 81 14.53 -3.63 0.86
N GLY A 82 13.59 -3.61 -0.07
CA GLY A 82 12.16 -3.68 0.18
C GLY A 82 11.59 -2.46 0.91
N GLY A 83 12.37 -1.41 1.15
CA GLY A 83 11.88 -0.20 1.82
C GLY A 83 10.86 0.56 0.97
N PHE A 84 9.93 1.25 1.60
CA PHE A 84 9.06 2.21 0.94
C PHE A 84 8.81 3.47 1.76
N THR A 85 8.54 4.56 1.07
CA THR A 85 8.02 5.81 1.63
C THR A 85 6.63 6.06 1.06
N GLN A 86 5.80 6.74 1.84
CA GLN A 86 4.47 7.15 1.46
C GLN A 86 4.21 8.58 1.94
N GLU A 87 3.74 9.42 1.03
CA GLU A 87 3.18 10.73 1.34
C GLU A 87 1.68 10.71 1.10
N LEU A 88 0.89 11.10 2.10
CA LEU A 88 -0.54 11.38 1.96
C LEU A 88 -0.74 12.89 1.83
N HIS A 89 -1.34 13.30 0.72
CA HIS A 89 -1.74 14.67 0.40
C HIS A 89 -3.26 14.74 0.47
N LEU A 90 -3.77 15.59 1.35
CA LEU A 90 -5.20 15.85 1.52
C LEU A 90 -5.57 17.23 0.96
N PRO A 91 -6.75 17.38 0.35
CA PRO A 91 -7.25 18.67 -0.12
C PRO A 91 -7.22 19.72 0.99
N GLY A 92 -6.63 20.88 0.71
CA GLY A 92 -6.52 21.99 1.66
C GLY A 92 -5.44 21.84 2.74
N GLU A 93 -4.75 20.69 2.84
CA GLU A 93 -3.64 20.51 3.77
C GLU A 93 -2.29 20.81 3.09
N PRO A 94 -1.52 21.82 3.55
CA PRO A 94 -0.28 22.22 2.88
C PRO A 94 0.91 21.31 3.18
N VAL A 95 0.83 20.47 4.22
CA VAL A 95 1.92 19.61 4.66
C VAL A 95 1.50 18.15 4.48
N PRO A 96 2.22 17.36 3.66
CA PRO A 96 1.89 15.95 3.48
C PRO A 96 2.20 15.14 4.74
N ARG A 97 1.40 14.11 4.98
CA ARG A 97 1.60 13.16 6.09
C ARG A 97 2.49 12.02 5.61
N VAL A 98 3.67 11.89 6.20
CA VAL A 98 4.69 10.94 5.77
C VAL A 98 4.62 9.65 6.58
N GLN A 99 4.76 8.52 5.89
CA GLN A 99 4.84 7.18 6.46
C GLN A 99 5.94 6.40 5.75
N HIS A 100 6.46 5.36 6.40
CA HIS A 100 7.42 4.46 5.76
C HIS A 100 7.35 3.05 6.34
N GLY A 101 7.93 2.12 5.61
CA GLY A 101 7.99 0.73 6.02
C GLY A 101 8.67 -0.15 4.98
N PHE A 102 8.24 -1.40 4.93
CA PHE A 102 8.77 -2.42 4.05
C PHE A 102 7.65 -3.08 3.26
N ALA A 103 7.94 -3.40 2.01
CA ALA A 103 7.01 -4.02 1.08
C ALA A 103 7.62 -5.32 0.53
N ALA A 104 6.77 -6.32 0.33
CA ALA A 104 7.13 -7.56 -0.34
C ALA A 104 6.08 -7.92 -1.39
N PRO A 105 6.49 -8.33 -2.60
CA PRO A 105 5.55 -8.72 -3.64
C PRO A 105 4.75 -9.95 -3.23
N VAL A 106 3.51 -10.04 -3.71
CA VAL A 106 2.75 -11.28 -3.75
C VAL A 106 3.16 -12.03 -5.02
N ASP A 107 3.48 -13.31 -4.91
CA ASP A 107 4.00 -14.09 -6.03
C ASP A 107 2.87 -14.52 -6.99
N GLY A 108 3.01 -14.18 -8.28
CA GLY A 108 2.13 -14.63 -9.36
C GLY A 108 0.62 -14.41 -9.20
N PRO A 109 0.12 -13.24 -8.75
CA PRO A 109 -1.31 -13.02 -8.53
C PRO A 109 -2.07 -13.02 -9.86
N ARG A 110 -2.86 -14.07 -10.12
CA ARG A 110 -3.78 -14.13 -11.28
C ARG A 110 -5.06 -13.34 -11.01
N SER A 111 -5.59 -13.47 -9.80
CA SER A 111 -6.74 -12.73 -9.28
C SER A 111 -6.63 -12.60 -7.76
N ILE A 112 -7.11 -11.48 -7.22
CA ILE A 112 -7.37 -11.31 -5.78
C ILE A 112 -8.76 -10.70 -5.67
N ASP A 113 -9.67 -11.46 -5.05
CA ASP A 113 -11.01 -11.00 -4.73
C ASP A 113 -10.97 -10.19 -3.43
N THR A 114 -10.99 -8.87 -3.58
CA THR A 114 -10.92 -7.92 -2.46
C THR A 114 -12.19 -7.90 -1.62
N THR A 115 -13.30 -8.47 -2.10
CA THR A 115 -14.56 -8.52 -1.35
C THR A 115 -14.54 -9.56 -0.21
N ARG A 116 -13.55 -10.46 -0.22
CA ARG A 116 -13.34 -11.46 0.85
C ARG A 116 -12.82 -10.84 2.14
N GLY A 117 -12.43 -9.57 2.09
CA GLY A 117 -12.04 -8.78 3.24
C GLY A 117 -10.65 -9.11 3.79
N TRP A 118 -10.19 -8.23 4.68
CA TRP A 118 -8.84 -8.22 5.22
C TRP A 118 -8.39 -9.56 5.83
N SER A 119 -9.16 -10.13 6.76
CA SER A 119 -8.71 -11.30 7.54
C SER A 119 -8.40 -12.52 6.66
N ILE A 120 -9.22 -12.73 5.62
CA ILE A 120 -9.01 -13.80 4.65
C ILE A 120 -7.78 -13.51 3.80
N LEU A 121 -7.73 -12.33 3.19
CA LEU A 121 -6.64 -11.97 2.27
C LEU A 121 -5.28 -11.87 2.97
N ARG A 122 -5.26 -11.43 4.22
CA ARG A 122 -4.05 -11.50 5.04
C ARG A 122 -3.57 -12.94 5.15
N THR A 123 -4.45 -13.88 5.49
CA THR A 123 -4.11 -15.30 5.66
C THR A 123 -3.64 -15.92 4.35
N GLU A 124 -4.32 -15.66 3.24
CA GLU A 124 -3.96 -16.19 1.92
C GLU A 124 -2.62 -15.68 1.40
N HIS A 125 -2.24 -14.46 1.79
CA HIS A 125 -0.99 -13.83 1.40
C HIS A 125 0.03 -13.78 2.53
N ALA A 126 -0.09 -14.66 3.53
CA ALA A 126 0.76 -14.66 4.73
C ALA A 126 2.26 -14.69 4.39
N ALA A 127 2.67 -15.45 3.36
CA ALA A 127 4.07 -15.50 2.93
C ALA A 127 4.64 -14.12 2.53
N ALA A 128 3.85 -13.28 1.84
CA ALA A 128 4.28 -11.93 1.49
C ALA A 128 4.36 -11.04 2.73
N PHE A 129 3.40 -11.15 3.66
CA PHE A 129 3.42 -10.42 4.93
C PHE A 129 4.62 -10.81 5.81
N ASP A 130 4.93 -12.10 5.90
CA ASP A 130 6.07 -12.60 6.68
C ASP A 130 7.39 -12.12 6.08
N ARG A 131 7.51 -12.04 4.75
CA ARG A 131 8.66 -11.40 4.08
C ARG A 131 8.78 -9.91 4.43
N ALA A 132 7.69 -9.15 4.33
CA ALA A 132 7.69 -7.73 4.69
C ALA A 132 8.06 -7.51 6.17
N ARG A 133 7.58 -8.39 7.06
CA ARG A 133 7.96 -8.39 8.48
C ARG A 133 9.43 -8.74 8.71
N GLY A 134 9.95 -9.73 7.98
CA GLY A 134 11.36 -10.13 8.05
C GLY A 134 12.29 -9.00 7.65
N LEU A 135 11.96 -8.26 6.59
CA LEU A 135 12.70 -7.07 6.15
C LEU A 135 12.70 -5.98 7.23
N ALA A 136 11.53 -5.68 7.81
CA ALA A 136 11.42 -4.72 8.90
C ALA A 136 12.24 -5.13 10.15
N GLY A 137 12.25 -6.42 10.49
CA GLY A 137 13.00 -6.95 11.63
C GLY A 137 14.51 -6.99 11.39
N ALA A 138 14.97 -7.12 10.15
CA ALA A 138 16.39 -7.08 9.79
C ALA A 138 16.95 -5.65 9.84
N ALA A 139 16.16 -4.65 9.43
CA ALA A 139 16.57 -3.24 9.46
C ALA A 139 16.62 -2.62 10.88
N ALA A 140 15.98 -3.26 11.87
CA ALA A 140 15.95 -2.81 13.26
C ALA A 140 17.10 -3.37 14.12
N ARG A 141 17.99 -4.21 13.54
CA ARG A 141 19.17 -4.80 14.19
C ARG A 141 20.42 -4.03 13.79
#